data_AF-A0A955S1T4-F1
#
_entry.id   AF-A0A955S1T4-F1
#
_cell.length_a   1.000
_cell.length_b   1.000
_cell.length_c   1.000
_cell.angle_alpha   90.00
_cell.angle_beta   90.00
_cell.angle_gamma   90.00
#
_symmetry.space_group_name_H-M   'P 1'
#
loop_
_entity.id
_entity.type
_entity.pdbx_description
1 polymer ?
#
loop_
_entity_poly.entity_id
_entity_poly.type
_entity_poly.pdbx_seq_one_letter_code
_entity_poly.pdbx_strand_id
1 'polypeptide(L)'
;MNSRALTYVVSTVILIGSGRAAASAKPPRSDRLVTAASPEDSEKVRFWIRKKNSGTGPQERPFHQFDMMNRANLLLLTDKVNEALSYVEREEYHLALQKLRVEVLRRTDGCARTGAPDADDLITDCAAQQEIYPLVMETIAMIEAIR
;
A
#
# COMPACT_ATOMS: atom_id res chain seq x y z
N MET A 1 -0.94 -9.39 24.56
CA MET A 1 -1.48 -9.37 23.18
C MET A 1 -0.45 -8.74 22.24
N ASN A 2 -0.20 -9.31 21.05
CA ASN A 2 0.73 -8.74 20.08
C ASN A 2 0.05 -7.60 19.32
N SER A 3 0.17 -6.36 19.81
CA SER A 3 -0.17 -5.10 19.11
C SER A 3 0.43 -5.02 17.69
N ARG A 4 1.41 -5.89 17.37
CA ARG A 4 2.10 -6.02 16.09
C ARG A 4 1.19 -6.22 14.88
N ALA A 5 0.10 -6.98 14.97
CA ALA A 5 -0.74 -7.25 13.80
C ALA A 5 -1.56 -6.02 13.36
N LEU A 6 -2.23 -5.36 14.29
CA LEU A 6 -2.94 -4.10 14.01
C LEU A 6 -1.95 -2.98 13.65
N THR A 7 -0.78 -2.94 14.30
CA THR A 7 0.31 -2.03 13.91
C THR A 7 0.77 -2.30 12.48
N TYR A 8 0.80 -3.57 12.05
CA TYR A 8 1.16 -3.96 10.69
C TYR A 8 0.09 -3.52 9.68
N VAL A 9 -1.21 -3.74 9.97
CA VAL A 9 -2.31 -3.23 9.13
C VAL A 9 -2.22 -1.70 8.98
N VAL A 10 -2.06 -0.97 10.09
CA VAL A 10 -1.91 0.50 10.08
C VAL A 10 -0.68 0.92 9.26
N SER A 11 0.45 0.25 9.45
CA SER A 11 1.69 0.55 8.71
C SER A 11 1.53 0.30 7.21
N THR A 12 0.89 -0.81 6.82
CA THR A 12 0.63 -1.17 5.43
C THR A 12 -0.33 -0.18 4.77
N VAL A 13 -1.42 0.21 5.45
CA VAL A 13 -2.35 1.24 4.96
C VAL A 13 -1.60 2.57 4.71
N ILE A 14 -0.73 3.00 5.64
CA ILE A 14 0.08 4.22 5.49
C ILE A 14 1.07 4.10 4.31
N LEU A 15 1.70 2.94 4.11
CA LEU A 15 2.67 2.72 3.04
C LEU A 15 2.01 2.71 1.65
N ILE A 16 0.87 2.02 1.51
CA ILE A 16 0.07 1.97 0.28
C ILE A 16 -0.41 3.38 -0.09
N GLY A 17 -0.93 4.12 0.88
CA GLY A 17 -1.38 5.50 0.68
C GLY A 17 -0.27 6.52 0.38
N SER A 18 0.99 6.21 0.71
CA SER A 18 2.14 7.08 0.47
C SER A 18 2.83 6.81 -0.87
N GLY A 19 2.32 5.88 -1.70
CA GLY A 19 2.94 5.49 -2.97
C GLY A 19 4.33 4.85 -2.81
N ARG A 20 4.68 4.40 -1.60
CA ARG A 20 5.90 3.62 -1.37
C ARG A 20 5.57 2.15 -1.54
N ALA A 21 5.71 1.68 -2.78
CA ALA A 21 5.91 0.25 -3.02
C ALA A 21 6.98 -0.25 -2.05
N ALA A 22 6.68 -1.33 -1.33
CA ALA A 22 7.65 -2.03 -0.51
C ALA A 22 8.80 -2.48 -1.43
N ALA A 23 9.86 -1.68 -1.50
CA ALA A 23 11.10 -2.09 -2.10
C ALA A 23 11.63 -3.25 -1.26
N SER A 24 11.42 -4.45 -1.79
CA SER A 24 12.11 -5.69 -1.46
C SER A 24 13.48 -5.39 -0.88
N ALA A 25 13.71 -5.88 0.33
CA ALA A 25 15.00 -5.85 1.01
C ALA A 25 16.12 -6.22 0.02
N LYS A 26 17.02 -5.25 -0.21
CA LYS A 26 18.23 -5.44 -1.01
C LYS A 26 19.22 -6.26 -0.16
N PRO A 27 19.77 -7.39 -0.65
CA PRO A 27 20.80 -8.11 0.09
C PRO A 27 22.08 -7.25 0.20
N PRO A 28 22.90 -7.45 1.25
CA PRO A 28 24.04 -6.60 1.53
C PRO A 28 25.15 -6.75 0.49
N ARG A 29 25.90 -5.65 0.35
CA ARG A 29 27.08 -5.44 -0.51
C ARG A 29 27.98 -6.68 -0.60
N SER A 30 28.33 -7.04 -1.84
CA SER A 30 29.67 -7.54 -2.12
C SER A 30 30.35 -6.57 -3.09
N ASP A 31 31.46 -6.02 -2.62
CA ASP A 31 32.42 -5.29 -3.42
C ASP A 31 33.03 -6.25 -4.45
N ARG A 32 33.00 -5.88 -5.74
CA ARG A 32 34.19 -5.88 -6.63
C ARG A 32 33.85 -5.67 -8.12
N LEU A 33 34.80 -4.96 -8.74
CA LEU A 33 35.22 -4.98 -10.15
C LEU A 33 34.41 -4.15 -11.16
N VAL A 34 34.82 -2.87 -11.22
CA VAL A 34 34.85 -2.06 -12.44
C VAL A 34 35.66 -2.81 -13.50
N THR A 35 35.06 -3.09 -14.66
CA THR A 35 35.77 -3.35 -15.91
C THR A 35 35.09 -2.57 -17.05
N ALA A 36 35.94 -2.13 -17.98
CA ALA A 36 35.76 -1.03 -18.91
C ALA A 36 34.50 -1.09 -19.78
N ALA A 37 33.74 0.01 -19.82
CA ALA A 37 32.71 0.27 -20.83
C ALA A 37 33.37 0.83 -22.10
N SER A 38 33.02 0.27 -23.25
CA SER A 38 33.50 0.65 -24.58
C SER A 38 33.23 2.14 -24.88
N PRO A 39 34.05 2.83 -25.70
CA PRO A 39 33.78 4.20 -26.13
C PRO A 39 32.38 4.42 -26.71
N GLU A 40 31.79 3.40 -27.34
CA GLU A 40 30.42 3.43 -27.89
C GLU A 40 29.34 3.46 -26.79
N ASP A 41 29.59 2.84 -25.65
CA ASP A 41 28.66 2.85 -24.51
C ASP A 41 28.68 4.20 -23.79
N SER A 42 29.83 4.88 -23.82
CA SER A 42 29.99 6.23 -23.27
C SER A 42 29.25 7.29 -24.09
N GLU A 43 29.02 7.07 -25.39
CA GLU A 43 28.15 7.92 -26.20
C GLU A 43 26.66 7.67 -25.94
N LYS A 44 26.24 6.42 -25.75
CA LYS A 44 24.85 6.11 -25.36
C LYS A 44 24.49 6.72 -24.01
N VAL A 45 25.41 6.70 -23.05
CA VAL A 45 25.24 7.35 -21.74
C VAL A 45 25.17 8.88 -21.89
N ARG A 46 26.06 9.49 -22.70
CA ARG A 46 26.02 10.94 -22.97
C ARG A 46 24.77 11.36 -23.73
N PHE A 47 24.28 10.53 -24.65
CA PHE A 47 23.00 10.73 -25.35
C PHE A 47 21.83 10.67 -24.37
N TRP A 48 21.82 9.73 -23.42
CA TRP A 48 20.80 9.64 -22.37
C TRP A 48 20.79 10.86 -21.44
N ILE A 49 21.98 11.35 -21.06
CA ILE A 49 22.12 12.54 -20.22
C ILE A 49 21.67 13.80 -20.97
N ARG A 50 22.03 13.95 -22.25
CA ARG A 50 21.59 15.08 -23.09
C ARG A 50 20.07 15.06 -23.30
N LYS A 51 19.48 13.89 -23.55
CA LYS A 51 18.03 13.71 -23.72
C LYS A 51 17.24 14.04 -22.44
N LYS A 52 17.80 13.78 -21.26
CA LYS A 52 17.20 14.19 -19.98
C LYS A 52 17.16 15.70 -19.76
N ASN A 53 18.09 16.46 -20.36
CA ASN A 53 18.22 17.90 -20.12
C ASN A 53 17.58 18.78 -21.21
N SER A 54 17.16 18.20 -22.35
CA SER A 54 16.43 18.91 -23.39
C SER A 54 14.93 18.64 -23.26
N GLY A 55 14.26 19.40 -22.39
CA GLY A 55 12.81 19.39 -22.27
C GLY A 55 12.14 19.95 -23.53
N THR A 56 11.87 19.10 -24.52
CA THR A 56 10.91 19.33 -25.63
C THR A 56 10.64 18.02 -26.39
N GLY A 57 9.45 17.42 -26.24
CA GLY A 57 8.96 16.32 -27.07
C GLY A 57 7.79 15.54 -26.44
N PRO A 58 6.79 15.08 -27.22
CA PRO A 58 5.36 15.22 -26.88
C PRO A 58 4.73 14.04 -26.11
N GLN A 59 3.71 14.38 -25.31
CA GLN A 59 2.88 13.54 -24.44
C GLN A 59 3.58 12.89 -23.24
N GLU A 60 4.00 13.73 -22.28
CA GLU A 60 3.86 13.32 -20.89
C GLU A 60 2.37 13.24 -20.58
N ARG A 61 1.84 12.02 -20.48
CA ARG A 61 0.54 11.79 -19.85
C ARG A 61 0.59 12.48 -18.49
N PRO A 62 -0.29 13.47 -18.21
CA PRO A 62 -0.25 14.17 -16.95
C PRO A 62 -0.42 13.13 -15.85
N PHE A 63 0.34 13.31 -14.76
CA PHE A 63 0.32 12.50 -13.54
C PHE A 63 -1.10 12.42 -12.94
N HIS A 64 -1.99 11.65 -13.55
CA HIS A 64 -3.34 11.30 -13.09
C HIS A 64 -3.38 9.89 -12.47
N GLN A 65 -2.22 9.35 -12.11
CA GLN A 65 -2.11 8.05 -11.46
C GLN A 65 -2.21 8.15 -9.92
N PHE A 66 -2.41 9.35 -9.36
CA PHE A 66 -2.47 9.57 -7.91
C PHE A 66 -3.88 9.80 -7.33
N ASP A 67 -4.94 9.51 -8.10
CA ASP A 67 -6.32 9.45 -7.59
C ASP A 67 -6.74 8.04 -7.11
N MET A 68 -5.82 7.06 -7.09
CA MET A 68 -6.13 5.63 -6.81
C MET A 68 -6.54 5.34 -5.35
N MET A 69 -6.24 6.26 -4.44
CA MET A 69 -6.90 6.41 -3.15
C MET A 69 -6.78 7.89 -2.81
N ASN A 70 -7.88 8.64 -2.85
CA ASN A 70 -7.83 10.04 -2.42
C ASN A 70 -7.36 10.07 -0.96
N ARG A 71 -6.48 11.01 -0.61
CA ARG A 71 -5.95 11.24 0.74
C ARG A 71 -7.04 11.20 1.82
N ALA A 72 -8.24 11.68 1.52
CA ALA A 72 -9.39 11.59 2.42
C ALA A 72 -9.79 10.14 2.75
N ASN A 73 -9.84 9.25 1.76
CA ASN A 73 -10.16 7.83 1.96
C ASN A 73 -9.07 7.12 2.76
N LEU A 74 -7.80 7.44 2.53
CA LEU A 74 -6.69 6.91 3.31
C LEU A 74 -6.79 7.29 4.79
N LEU A 75 -7.04 8.57 5.07
CA LEU A 75 -7.21 9.07 6.43
C LEU A 75 -8.41 8.41 7.11
N LEU A 76 -9.52 8.23 6.38
CA LEU A 76 -10.70 7.57 6.88
C LEU A 76 -10.44 6.08 7.19
N LEU A 77 -9.79 5.34 6.30
CA LEU A 77 -9.43 3.95 6.54
C LEU A 77 -8.50 3.81 7.76
N THR A 78 -7.52 4.70 7.86
CA THR A 78 -6.59 4.75 9.00
C THR A 78 -7.33 5.03 10.32
N ASP A 79 -8.26 5.98 10.33
CA ASP A 79 -9.11 6.29 11.48
C ASP A 79 -9.91 5.06 11.93
N LYS A 80 -10.55 4.33 11.00
CA LYS A 80 -11.33 3.14 11.33
C LYS A 80 -10.50 1.99 11.89
N VAL A 81 -9.29 1.78 11.35
CA VAL A 81 -8.37 0.76 11.89
C VAL A 81 -7.84 1.17 13.27
N ASN A 82 -7.51 2.44 13.49
CA ASN A 82 -7.09 2.94 14.80
C ASN A 82 -8.20 2.85 15.85
N GLU A 83 -9.45 3.11 15.46
CA GLU A 83 -10.61 2.94 16.33
C GLU A 83 -10.78 1.46 16.74
N ALA A 84 -10.64 0.53 15.79
CA ALA A 84 -10.65 -0.90 16.08
C ALA A 84 -9.53 -1.30 17.04
N LEU A 85 -8.32 -0.75 16.89
CA LEU A 85 -7.21 -0.97 17.80
C LEU A 85 -7.54 -0.48 19.22
N SER A 86 -8.12 0.71 19.36
CA SER A 86 -8.54 1.24 20.66
C SER A 86 -9.56 0.34 21.36
N TYR A 87 -10.47 -0.31 20.62
CA TYR A 87 -11.39 -1.30 21.18
C TYR A 87 -10.67 -2.56 21.65
N VAL A 88 -9.67 -3.05 20.90
CA VAL A 88 -8.84 -4.19 21.32
C VAL A 88 -8.05 -3.87 22.59
N GLU A 89 -7.49 -2.67 22.70
CA GLU A 89 -6.75 -2.23 23.89
C GLU A 89 -7.61 -2.13 25.16
N ARG A 90 -8.92 -1.89 24.99
CA ARG A 90 -9.92 -1.87 26.07
C ARG A 90 -10.61 -3.22 26.30
N GLU A 91 -10.15 -4.28 25.63
CA GLU A 91 -10.77 -5.62 25.67
C GLU A 91 -12.24 -5.64 25.18
N GLU A 92 -12.66 -4.61 24.46
CA GLU A 92 -13.99 -4.47 23.86
C GLU A 92 -14.03 -5.19 22.50
N TYR A 93 -13.73 -6.50 22.48
CA TYR A 93 -13.51 -7.28 21.25
C TYR A 93 -14.72 -7.30 20.31
N HIS A 94 -15.94 -7.26 20.85
CA HIS A 94 -17.15 -7.20 20.04
C HIS A 94 -17.24 -5.91 19.21
N LEU A 95 -16.84 -4.77 19.77
CA LEU A 95 -16.79 -3.49 19.06
C LEU A 95 -15.63 -3.44 18.07
N ALA A 96 -14.48 -4.01 18.43
CA ALA A 96 -13.36 -4.16 17.50
C ALA A 96 -13.74 -4.98 16.25
N LEU A 97 -14.40 -6.12 16.45
CA LEU A 97 -14.89 -6.98 15.37
C LEU A 97 -15.96 -6.28 14.54
N GLN A 98 -16.90 -5.58 15.18
CA GLN A 98 -17.90 -4.80 14.47
C GLN A 98 -17.24 -3.75 13.57
N LYS A 99 -16.26 -3.02 14.10
CA LYS A 99 -15.51 -1.99 13.36
C LYS A 99 -14.79 -2.60 12.16
N LEU A 100 -14.03 -3.67 12.36
CA LEU A 100 -13.27 -4.32 11.29
C LEU A 100 -14.19 -4.93 10.22
N ARG A 101 -15.31 -5.54 10.59
CA ARG A 101 -16.22 -6.18 9.63
C ARG A 101 -17.07 -5.18 8.84
N VAL A 102 -17.62 -4.18 9.52
CA VAL A 102 -18.63 -3.30 8.93
C VAL A 102 -18.00 -2.08 8.29
N GLU A 103 -17.01 -1.47 8.96
CA GLU A 103 -16.44 -0.18 8.53
C GLU A 103 -15.16 -0.33 7.72
N VAL A 104 -14.43 -1.44 7.88
CA VAL A 104 -13.17 -1.70 7.15
C VAL A 104 -13.41 -2.72 6.04
N LEU A 105 -13.71 -3.97 6.38
CA LEU A 105 -13.78 -5.09 5.43
C LEU A 105 -14.75 -4.80 4.28
N ARG A 106 -16.00 -4.40 4.60
CA ARG A 106 -17.06 -4.08 3.63
C ARG A 106 -16.72 -2.94 2.64
N ARG A 107 -15.65 -2.19 2.90
CA ARG A 107 -15.23 -1.04 2.08
C ARG A 107 -13.85 -1.27 1.45
N THR A 108 -13.36 -2.50 1.52
CA THR A 108 -12.07 -2.93 0.98
C THR A 108 -12.13 -4.33 0.35
N ASP A 109 -13.31 -4.95 0.26
CA ASP A 109 -13.49 -6.33 -0.21
C ASP A 109 -14.14 -6.43 -1.59
N GLY A 110 -14.55 -5.33 -2.24
CA GLY A 110 -15.22 -5.37 -3.53
C GLY A 110 -14.47 -6.20 -4.56
N CYS A 111 -13.15 -5.99 -4.71
CA CYS A 111 -12.33 -6.76 -5.65
C CYS A 111 -12.20 -8.23 -5.25
N ALA A 112 -12.13 -8.54 -3.96
CA ALA A 112 -12.08 -9.92 -3.48
C ALA A 112 -13.42 -10.65 -3.70
N ARG A 113 -14.54 -9.94 -3.61
CA ARG A 113 -15.90 -10.48 -3.67
C ARG A 113 -16.44 -10.56 -5.10
N THR A 114 -16.18 -9.56 -5.93
CA THR A 114 -16.81 -9.40 -7.25
C THR A 114 -15.81 -9.31 -8.40
N GLY A 115 -14.51 -9.23 -8.11
CA GLY A 115 -13.46 -9.02 -9.11
C GLY A 115 -13.27 -7.56 -9.53
N ALA A 116 -14.05 -6.63 -8.99
CA ALA A 116 -13.92 -5.19 -9.21
C ALA A 116 -14.27 -4.41 -7.92
N PRO A 117 -13.80 -3.16 -7.76
CA PRO A 117 -14.16 -2.36 -6.59
C PRO A 117 -15.67 -2.08 -6.55
N ASP A 118 -16.25 -2.11 -5.35
CA ASP A 118 -17.63 -1.70 -5.09
C ASP A 118 -17.73 -0.16 -5.05
N ALA A 119 -18.95 0.36 -5.22
CA ALA A 119 -19.19 1.81 -5.27
C ALA A 119 -18.89 2.53 -3.94
N ASP A 120 -18.94 1.83 -2.81
CA ASP A 120 -18.63 2.36 -1.47
C ASP A 120 -17.23 1.99 -0.97
N ASP A 121 -16.41 1.36 -1.81
CA ASP A 121 -15.03 1.03 -1.48
C ASP A 121 -14.18 2.30 -1.30
N LEU A 122 -13.37 2.29 -0.24
CA LEU A 122 -12.41 3.34 0.02
C LEU A 122 -11.20 3.26 -0.92
N ILE A 123 -10.92 2.06 -1.40
CA ILE A 123 -9.78 1.72 -2.26
C ILE A 123 -10.35 1.27 -3.60
N THR A 124 -10.14 2.03 -4.67
CA THR A 124 -10.67 1.66 -6.00
C THR A 124 -9.66 0.89 -6.85
N ASP A 125 -8.46 0.65 -6.34
CA ASP A 125 -7.46 -0.20 -6.97
C ASP A 125 -7.49 -1.61 -6.38
N CYS A 126 -7.76 -2.60 -7.23
CA CYS A 126 -7.77 -4.00 -6.82
C CYS A 126 -6.41 -4.51 -6.35
N ALA A 127 -5.31 -3.99 -6.88
CA ALA A 127 -3.99 -4.40 -6.38
C ALA A 127 -3.80 -3.97 -4.92
N ALA A 128 -4.17 -2.72 -4.60
CA ALA A 128 -4.14 -2.22 -3.23
C ALA A 128 -5.15 -2.95 -2.30
N GLN A 129 -6.35 -3.29 -2.77
CA GLN A 129 -7.30 -4.10 -1.98
C GLN A 129 -6.73 -5.49 -1.65
N GLN A 130 -6.04 -6.13 -2.60
CA GLN A 130 -5.43 -7.45 -2.40
C GLN A 130 -4.32 -7.45 -1.35
N GLU A 131 -3.67 -6.31 -1.10
CA GLU A 131 -2.70 -6.18 -0.02
C GLU A 131 -3.37 -6.03 1.36
N ILE A 132 -4.50 -5.32 1.43
CA ILE A 132 -5.16 -4.98 2.71
C ILE A 132 -6.14 -6.06 3.16
N TYR A 133 -6.93 -6.59 2.24
CA TYR A 133 -7.96 -7.61 2.50
C TYR A 133 -7.45 -8.80 3.36
N PRO A 134 -6.35 -9.50 3.02
CA PRO A 134 -5.87 -10.62 3.82
C PRO A 134 -5.46 -10.19 5.24
N LEU A 135 -4.91 -8.99 5.42
CA LEU A 135 -4.48 -8.49 6.72
C LEU A 135 -5.68 -8.17 7.63
N VAL A 136 -6.75 -7.62 7.06
CA VAL A 136 -8.01 -7.38 7.78
C VAL A 136 -8.63 -8.70 8.20
N MET A 137 -8.67 -9.69 7.29
CA MET A 137 -9.19 -11.03 7.58
C MET A 137 -8.38 -11.75 8.66
N GLU A 138 -7.05 -11.69 8.59
CA GLU A 138 -6.16 -12.27 9.61
C GLU A 138 -6.40 -11.61 10.97
N THR A 139 -6.54 -10.28 11.00
CA THR A 139 -6.80 -9.52 12.23
C THR A 139 -8.14 -9.91 12.86
N ILE A 140 -9.19 -10.05 12.05
CA ILE A 140 -10.50 -10.54 12.51
C ILE A 140 -10.34 -11.93 13.12
N ALA A 141 -9.70 -12.86 12.42
CA ALA A 141 -9.49 -14.23 12.90
C ALA A 141 -8.71 -14.26 14.22
N MET A 142 -7.69 -13.40 14.36
CA MET A 142 -6.93 -13.27 15.61
C MET A 142 -7.78 -12.76 16.77
N ILE A 143 -8.62 -11.74 16.55
CA ILE A 143 -9.52 -11.22 17.60
C ILE A 143 -10.56 -12.27 17.99
N GLU A 144 -11.07 -13.04 17.02
CA GLU A 144 -12.00 -14.14 17.30
C GLU A 144 -11.37 -15.30 18.06
N ALA A 145 -10.06 -15.55 17.90
CA ALA A 145 -9.36 -16.60 18.61
C ALA A 145 -9.07 -16.27 20.09
N ILE A 146 -9.13 -15.00 20.47
CA ILE A 146 -8.81 -14.54 21.84
C ILE A 146 -10.03 -14.15 22.67
N ARG A 147 -11.24 -14.16 22.07
CA ARG A 147 -12.48 -13.80 22.77
C ARG A 147 -13.06 -14.95 23.59
#